data_AF-A0A2N2Q0S3-F1
#
_entry.id   AF-A0A2N2Q0S3-F1
#
_cell.length_a   1.000
_cell.length_b   1.000
_cell.length_c   1.000
_cell.angle_alpha   90.00
_cell.angle_beta   90.00
_cell.angle_gamma   90.00
#
_symmetry.space_group_name_H-M   'P 1'
#
loop_
_entity.id
_entity.type
_entity.pdbx_description
1 polymer ?
#
loop_
_entity_poly.entity_id
_entity_poly.type
_entity_poly.pdbx_seq_one_letter_code
_entity_poly.pdbx_strand_id
1 'polypeptide(L)'
;MSINNNNIQDRMDKHMSGLNRYRESIYQLQSVWDNLSLLAQLSGTGTDMTETRTAFGQLTDDVLSNLSKETLNKTVTGLTAKAQVIVDIVIRNLFERTADIGFLATDDDIRLFLANELKGESSDKDANDLRVRFREYVKKYSVYSNIILLDTQGRVLVQLDEHNPVAHSADELINEAFSTSQAYVEIYRKTDLLPDQDKSLVYAYKVTSPDNKNVLGILCLCFRFENEMEGVFKDLIAENDWAVGIMLDKDARVIATSDQYQVPLGAKLEITEDGEDWKMTRFAGREYLTVTKHTKGYQGYMGPGWMGHAMVPLEHAFGDCIEELINGINPGMLSKVMRSPLLFSQSL
;
A
#
# COMPACT_ATOMS: atom_id res chain seq x y z
N MET A 1 26.81 5.23 -13.68
CA MET A 1 25.74 5.55 -12.71
C MET A 1 25.54 7.05 -12.48
N SER A 2 26.57 7.91 -12.53
CA SER A 2 26.41 9.35 -12.24
C SER A 2 25.67 10.20 -13.29
N ILE A 3 25.59 9.76 -14.56
CA ILE A 3 24.89 10.51 -15.62
C ILE A 3 23.36 10.36 -15.51
N ASN A 4 22.88 9.23 -14.95
CA ASN A 4 21.45 8.97 -14.81
C ASN A 4 20.83 9.78 -13.66
N ASN A 5 21.58 9.96 -12.55
CA ASN A 5 21.09 10.71 -11.38
C ASN A 5 20.89 12.20 -11.67
N ASN A 6 21.73 12.83 -12.49
CA ASN A 6 21.55 14.26 -12.84
C ASN A 6 20.28 14.49 -13.68
N ASN A 7 19.92 13.55 -14.55
CA ASN A 7 18.71 13.64 -15.36
C ASN A 7 17.45 13.38 -14.51
N ILE A 8 17.52 12.49 -13.53
CA ILE A 8 16.44 12.26 -12.57
C ILE A 8 16.21 13.51 -11.72
N GLN A 9 17.27 14.11 -11.18
CA GLN A 9 17.16 15.34 -10.38
C GLN A 9 16.57 16.50 -11.18
N ASP A 10 17.03 16.75 -12.42
CA ASP A 10 16.47 17.81 -13.28
C ASP A 10 14.98 17.61 -13.59
N ARG A 11 14.54 16.36 -13.73
CA ARG A 11 13.12 16.03 -13.92
C ARG A 11 12.31 16.26 -12.66
N MET A 12 12.83 15.92 -11.48
CA MET A 12 12.16 16.17 -10.20
C MET A 12 12.04 17.67 -9.91
N ASP A 13 13.13 18.42 -10.12
CA ASP A 13 13.16 19.87 -9.93
C ASP A 13 12.11 20.59 -10.79
N LYS A 14 11.84 20.11 -12.02
CA LYS A 14 10.79 20.68 -12.89
C LYS A 14 9.39 20.57 -12.28
N HIS A 15 9.11 19.52 -11.53
CA HIS A 15 7.81 19.29 -10.92
C HIS A 15 7.68 19.91 -9.51
N MET A 16 8.76 20.44 -8.94
CA MET A 16 8.73 21.26 -7.72
C MET A 16 8.34 22.71 -8.07
N SER A 17 7.12 22.93 -8.55
CA SER A 17 6.64 24.24 -9.00
C SER A 17 6.84 25.36 -7.97
N GLY A 18 6.67 25.05 -6.68
CA GLY A 18 6.98 25.97 -5.59
C GLY A 18 8.46 26.40 -5.55
N LEU A 19 9.40 25.46 -5.73
CA LEU A 19 10.83 25.73 -5.80
C LEU A 19 11.19 26.59 -7.01
N ASN A 20 10.58 26.33 -8.16
CA ASN A 20 10.82 27.10 -9.38
C ASN A 20 10.41 28.58 -9.23
N ARG A 21 9.30 28.87 -8.53
CA ARG A 21 8.92 30.27 -8.20
C ARG A 21 9.96 30.98 -7.33
N TYR A 22 10.56 30.27 -6.37
CA TYR A 22 11.65 30.83 -5.57
C TYR A 22 12.90 31.07 -6.40
N ARG A 23 13.27 30.09 -7.24
CA ARG A 23 14.41 30.19 -8.16
C ARG A 23 14.28 31.42 -9.07
N GLU A 24 13.10 31.66 -9.64
CA GLU A 24 12.80 32.88 -10.41
C GLU A 24 12.96 34.17 -9.57
N SER A 25 12.41 34.19 -8.35
CA SER A 25 12.53 35.35 -7.45
C SER A 25 13.98 35.65 -7.08
N ILE A 26 14.81 34.61 -6.92
CA ILE A 26 16.23 34.76 -6.63
C ILE A 26 17.00 35.26 -7.86
N TYR A 27 16.72 34.74 -9.05
CA TYR A 27 17.34 35.27 -10.27
C TYR A 27 17.02 36.75 -10.49
N GLN A 28 15.80 37.19 -10.14
CA GLN A 28 15.46 38.62 -10.13
C GLN A 28 16.30 39.40 -9.12
N LEU A 29 16.49 38.88 -7.90
CA LEU A 29 17.35 39.50 -6.89
C LEU A 29 18.81 39.61 -7.37
N GLN A 30 19.35 38.59 -8.03
CA GLN A 30 20.70 38.63 -8.63
C GLN A 30 20.82 39.76 -9.67
N SER A 31 19.80 39.95 -10.50
CA SER A 31 19.77 41.06 -11.48
C SER A 31 19.76 42.45 -10.80
N VAL A 32 19.08 42.60 -9.66
CA VAL A 32 19.11 43.83 -8.86
C VAL A 32 20.52 44.11 -8.33
N TRP A 33 21.23 43.07 -7.86
CA TRP A 33 22.62 43.18 -7.43
C TRP A 33 23.57 43.56 -8.56
N ASP A 34 23.35 43.05 -9.78
CA ASP A 34 24.13 43.42 -10.96
C ASP A 34 23.99 44.92 -11.29
N ASN A 35 22.77 45.45 -11.22
CA ASN A 35 22.51 46.87 -11.42
C ASN A 35 23.14 47.75 -10.33
N LEU A 36 23.06 47.32 -9.06
CA LEU A 36 23.68 48.02 -7.93
C LEU A 36 25.21 48.05 -8.04
N SER A 37 25.83 46.93 -8.43
CA SER A 37 27.28 46.85 -8.64
C SER A 37 27.73 47.79 -9.76
N LEU A 38 26.99 47.85 -10.86
CA LEU A 38 27.28 48.74 -11.98
C LEU A 38 27.15 50.22 -11.58
N LEU A 39 26.12 50.57 -10.81
CA LEU A 39 25.96 51.92 -10.25
C LEU A 39 27.07 52.31 -9.27
N ALA A 40 27.52 51.38 -8.42
CA ALA A 40 28.63 51.61 -7.48
C ALA A 40 29.96 51.85 -8.22
N GLN A 41 30.21 51.12 -9.31
CA GLN A 41 31.36 51.35 -10.18
C GLN A 41 31.30 52.73 -10.85
N LEU A 42 30.13 53.13 -11.37
CA LEU A 42 29.93 54.45 -12.00
C LEU A 42 30.02 55.62 -11.01
N SER A 43 29.58 55.43 -9.76
CA SER A 43 29.62 56.46 -8.72
C SER A 43 31.01 56.65 -8.09
N GLY A 44 32.01 55.86 -8.48
CA GLY A 44 33.36 55.93 -7.92
C GLY A 44 33.46 55.48 -6.46
N THR A 45 32.44 54.83 -5.92
CA THR A 45 32.39 54.36 -4.52
C THR A 45 33.09 53.01 -4.31
N GLY A 46 33.55 52.35 -5.37
CA GLY A 46 34.58 51.31 -5.33
C GLY A 46 34.25 50.05 -4.53
N THR A 47 33.01 49.83 -4.10
CA THR A 47 32.65 48.61 -3.37
C THR A 47 32.49 47.45 -4.34
N ASP A 48 33.50 46.58 -4.40
CA ASP A 48 33.44 45.31 -5.13
C ASP A 48 32.46 44.36 -4.43
N MET A 49 31.23 44.30 -4.94
CA MET A 49 30.17 43.44 -4.42
C MET A 49 30.17 42.05 -5.07
N THR A 50 31.18 41.72 -5.89
CA THR A 50 31.26 40.45 -6.64
C THR A 50 31.37 39.25 -5.71
N GLU A 51 32.13 39.39 -4.62
CA GLU A 51 32.31 38.35 -3.62
C GLU A 51 31.00 38.08 -2.85
N THR A 52 30.31 39.14 -2.39
CA THR A 52 28.99 39.04 -1.75
C THR A 52 27.95 38.42 -2.68
N ARG A 53 27.95 38.81 -3.96
CA ARG A 53 27.04 38.24 -4.98
C ARG A 53 27.30 36.74 -5.17
N THR A 54 28.56 36.34 -5.26
CA THR A 54 28.96 34.94 -5.44
C THR A 54 28.59 34.10 -4.22
N ALA A 55 28.88 34.61 -3.01
CA ALA A 55 28.50 33.97 -1.76
C ALA A 55 26.97 33.83 -1.62
N PHE A 56 26.21 34.87 -1.99
CA PHE A 56 24.74 34.82 -1.99
C PHE A 56 24.20 33.79 -2.99
N GLY A 57 24.76 33.72 -4.19
CA GLY A 57 24.43 32.71 -5.20
C GLY A 57 24.65 31.29 -4.68
N GLN A 58 25.84 31.02 -4.14
CA GLN A 58 26.19 29.70 -3.56
C GLN A 58 25.25 29.31 -2.41
N LEU A 59 25.03 30.22 -1.45
CA LEU A 59 24.11 29.97 -0.34
C LEU A 59 22.69 29.68 -0.82
N THR A 60 22.26 30.35 -1.87
CA THR A 60 20.94 30.11 -2.45
C THR A 60 20.86 28.74 -3.10
N ASP A 61 21.85 28.37 -3.90
CA ASP A 61 21.90 27.06 -4.54
C ASP A 61 21.90 25.94 -3.48
N ASP A 62 22.64 26.13 -2.38
CA ASP A 62 22.66 25.21 -1.24
C ASP A 62 21.28 25.10 -0.57
N VAL A 63 20.61 26.23 -0.31
CA VAL A 63 19.27 26.24 0.29
C VAL A 63 18.25 25.56 -0.62
N LEU A 64 18.26 25.86 -1.93
CA LEU A 64 17.36 25.24 -2.90
C LEU A 64 17.62 23.72 -3.01
N SER A 65 18.89 23.31 -3.03
CA SER A 65 19.26 21.89 -3.05
C SER A 65 18.77 21.16 -1.80
N ASN A 66 18.96 21.76 -0.63
CA ASN A 66 18.51 21.17 0.64
C ASN A 66 16.99 21.11 0.73
N LEU A 67 16.27 22.16 0.29
CA LEU A 67 14.81 22.17 0.25
C LEU A 67 14.27 21.09 -0.70
N SER A 68 14.90 20.91 -1.86
CA SER A 68 14.52 19.86 -2.82
C SER A 68 14.69 18.46 -2.23
N LYS A 69 15.83 18.20 -1.58
CA LYS A 69 16.09 16.93 -0.88
C LYS A 69 15.10 16.68 0.24
N GLU A 70 14.83 17.69 1.07
CA GLU A 70 13.89 17.56 2.18
C GLU A 70 12.46 17.32 1.70
N THR A 71 12.05 18.04 0.65
CA THR A 71 10.74 17.87 0.01
C THR A 71 10.58 16.44 -0.50
N LEU A 72 11.59 15.92 -1.20
CA LEU A 72 11.62 14.54 -1.67
C LEU A 72 11.56 13.54 -0.51
N ASN A 73 12.41 13.70 0.50
CA ASN A 73 12.46 12.81 1.66
C ASN A 73 11.11 12.74 2.37
N LYS A 74 10.43 13.87 2.54
CA LYS A 74 9.11 13.92 3.15
C LYS A 74 8.06 13.20 2.31
N THR A 75 8.03 13.42 0.99
CA THR A 75 7.12 12.69 0.08
C THR A 75 7.40 11.18 0.12
N VAL A 76 8.66 10.76 0.02
CA VAL A 76 9.05 9.34 0.08
C VAL A 76 8.71 8.71 1.42
N THR A 77 8.86 9.45 2.52
CA THR A 77 8.46 9.00 3.86
C THR A 77 6.95 8.77 3.93
N GLY A 78 6.16 9.70 3.38
CA GLY A 78 4.70 9.55 3.30
C GLY A 78 4.27 8.32 2.49
N LEU A 79 4.85 8.13 1.30
CA LEU A 79 4.59 6.96 0.45
C LEU A 79 5.04 5.65 1.13
N THR A 80 6.20 5.66 1.79
CA THR A 80 6.71 4.53 2.56
C THR A 80 5.75 4.13 3.67
N ALA A 81 5.25 5.11 4.44
CA ALA A 81 4.28 4.85 5.49
C ALA A 81 3.01 4.22 4.91
N LYS A 82 2.47 4.78 3.81
CA LYS A 82 1.29 4.22 3.15
C LYS A 82 1.52 2.79 2.66
N ALA A 83 2.59 2.54 1.89
CA ALA A 83 2.92 1.21 1.38
C ALA A 83 3.11 0.18 2.51
N GLN A 84 3.82 0.54 3.58
CA GLN A 84 4.04 -0.35 4.72
C GLN A 84 2.74 -0.65 5.47
N VAL A 85 1.89 0.37 5.72
CA VAL A 85 0.61 0.18 6.42
C VAL A 85 -0.33 -0.71 5.62
N ILE A 86 -0.41 -0.54 4.29
CA ILE A 86 -1.21 -1.39 3.40
C ILE A 86 -0.86 -2.86 3.61
N VAL A 87 0.43 -3.20 3.47
CA VAL A 87 0.85 -4.60 3.55
C VAL A 87 0.70 -5.15 4.96
N ASP A 88 1.05 -4.39 6.00
CA ASP A 88 1.04 -4.89 7.37
C ASP A 88 -0.38 -5.10 7.93
N ILE A 89 -1.35 -4.26 7.54
CA ILE A 89 -2.76 -4.48 7.91
C ILE A 89 -3.25 -5.78 7.27
N VAL A 90 -3.03 -5.95 5.96
CA VAL A 90 -3.50 -7.13 5.24
C VAL A 90 -2.86 -8.39 5.81
N ILE A 91 -1.54 -8.42 6.00
CA ILE A 91 -0.84 -9.60 6.53
C ILE A 91 -1.30 -9.96 7.94
N ARG A 92 -1.58 -8.97 8.79
CA ARG A 92 -2.20 -9.23 10.10
C ARG A 92 -3.59 -9.84 9.94
N ASN A 93 -4.43 -9.26 9.08
CA ASN A 93 -5.78 -9.76 8.85
C ASN A 93 -5.72 -11.21 8.35
N LEU A 94 -4.89 -11.51 7.35
CA LEU A 94 -4.68 -12.86 6.84
C LEU A 94 -4.24 -13.82 7.94
N PHE A 95 -3.28 -13.41 8.79
CA PHE A 95 -2.82 -14.23 9.90
C PHE A 95 -3.96 -14.59 10.86
N GLU A 96 -4.81 -13.63 11.25
CA GLU A 96 -5.96 -13.90 12.12
C GLU A 96 -6.89 -14.97 11.52
N ARG A 97 -6.99 -15.03 10.19
CA ARG A 97 -7.83 -16.01 9.49
C ARG A 97 -7.27 -17.41 9.48
N THR A 98 -5.96 -17.55 9.61
CA THR A 98 -5.32 -18.86 9.81
C THR A 98 -5.77 -19.51 11.13
N ALA A 99 -6.01 -18.70 12.17
CA ALA A 99 -6.54 -19.19 13.44
C ALA A 99 -8.02 -19.54 13.34
N ASP A 100 -8.79 -18.72 12.62
CA ASP A 100 -10.23 -18.94 12.42
C ASP A 100 -10.55 -20.25 11.73
N ILE A 101 -9.88 -20.56 10.60
CA ILE A 101 -10.10 -21.83 9.90
C ILE A 101 -9.76 -23.03 10.80
N GLY A 102 -8.69 -22.93 11.59
CA GLY A 102 -8.31 -23.97 12.56
C GLY A 102 -9.36 -24.15 13.65
N PHE A 103 -9.89 -23.05 14.21
CA PHE A 103 -10.94 -23.09 15.23
C PHE A 103 -12.23 -23.72 14.68
N LEU A 104 -12.75 -23.21 13.55
CA LEU A 104 -14.00 -23.71 12.98
C LEU A 104 -13.88 -25.15 12.50
N ALA A 105 -12.75 -25.55 11.89
CA ALA A 105 -12.58 -26.94 11.48
C ALA A 105 -12.57 -27.93 12.66
N THR A 106 -12.44 -27.44 13.88
CA THR A 106 -12.49 -28.22 15.12
C THR A 106 -13.78 -28.01 15.93
N ASP A 107 -14.76 -27.25 15.43
CA ASP A 107 -16.04 -27.02 16.11
C ASP A 107 -16.86 -28.33 16.18
N ASP A 108 -17.36 -28.66 17.38
CA ASP A 108 -18.04 -29.92 17.66
C ASP A 108 -19.37 -30.05 16.89
N ASP A 109 -20.07 -28.95 16.64
CA ASP A 109 -21.35 -28.97 15.91
C ASP A 109 -21.11 -29.24 14.41
N ILE A 110 -20.04 -28.68 13.83
CA ILE A 110 -19.61 -29.00 12.45
C ILE A 110 -19.21 -30.48 12.35
N ARG A 111 -18.42 -31.00 13.30
CA ARG A 111 -18.01 -32.41 13.32
C ARG A 111 -19.20 -33.35 13.47
N LEU A 112 -20.13 -33.04 14.38
CA LEU A 112 -21.32 -33.84 14.64
C LEU A 112 -22.22 -33.89 13.41
N PHE A 113 -22.43 -32.74 12.76
CA PHE A 113 -23.17 -32.66 11.51
C PHE A 113 -22.56 -33.58 10.43
N LEU A 114 -21.25 -33.46 10.17
CA LEU A 114 -20.59 -34.32 9.17
C LEU A 114 -20.60 -35.80 9.54
N ALA A 115 -20.47 -36.14 10.83
CA ALA A 115 -20.54 -37.52 11.29
C ALA A 115 -21.94 -38.13 11.09
N ASN A 116 -23.00 -37.33 11.24
CA ASN A 116 -24.37 -37.76 10.97
C ASN A 116 -24.66 -37.82 9.47
N GLU A 117 -24.13 -36.88 8.69
CA GLU A 117 -24.22 -36.88 7.22
C GLU A 117 -23.60 -38.16 6.63
N LEU A 118 -22.43 -38.57 7.11
CA LEU A 118 -21.78 -39.82 6.67
C LEU A 118 -22.60 -41.09 6.98
N LYS A 119 -23.48 -41.03 7.99
CA LYS A 119 -24.41 -42.12 8.33
C LYS A 119 -25.76 -42.01 7.59
N GLY A 120 -26.00 -40.92 6.87
CA GLY A 120 -27.31 -40.60 6.30
C GLY A 120 -28.36 -40.24 7.35
N GLU A 121 -27.94 -39.76 8.53
CA GLU A 121 -28.78 -39.41 9.68
C GLU A 121 -29.00 -37.90 9.81
N SER A 122 -28.36 -37.09 8.97
CA SER A 122 -28.54 -35.64 8.92
C SER A 122 -29.88 -35.27 8.29
N SER A 123 -30.42 -34.13 8.70
CA SER A 123 -31.65 -33.55 8.16
C SER A 123 -31.43 -32.12 7.66
N ASP A 124 -32.36 -31.64 6.82
CA ASP A 124 -32.37 -30.24 6.38
C ASP A 124 -32.40 -29.24 7.55
N LYS A 125 -32.98 -29.65 8.68
CA LYS A 125 -33.01 -28.86 9.91
C LYS A 125 -31.60 -28.68 10.46
N ASP A 126 -30.80 -29.74 10.51
CA ASP A 126 -29.43 -29.69 11.03
C ASP A 126 -28.54 -28.78 10.14
N ALA A 127 -28.73 -28.86 8.82
CA ALA A 127 -28.06 -27.97 7.87
C ALA A 127 -28.44 -26.50 8.08
N ASN A 128 -29.72 -26.21 8.34
CA ASN A 128 -30.19 -24.86 8.63
C ASN A 128 -29.68 -24.32 9.97
N ASP A 129 -29.66 -25.16 11.01
CA ASP A 129 -29.11 -24.81 12.33
C ASP A 129 -27.63 -24.47 12.22
N LEU A 130 -26.87 -25.22 11.41
CA LEU A 130 -25.47 -24.91 11.13
C LEU A 130 -25.30 -23.59 10.36
N ARG A 131 -26.18 -23.31 9.38
CA ARG A 131 -26.18 -22.02 8.66
C ARG A 131 -26.47 -20.84 9.60
N VAL A 132 -27.36 -21.00 10.58
CA VAL A 132 -27.59 -19.98 11.62
C VAL A 132 -26.31 -19.71 12.41
N ARG A 133 -25.57 -20.75 12.81
CA ARG A 133 -24.29 -20.59 13.49
C ARG A 133 -23.25 -19.88 12.63
N PHE A 134 -23.15 -20.22 11.34
CA PHE A 134 -22.26 -19.49 10.41
C PHE A 134 -22.61 -18.01 10.35
N ARG A 135 -23.90 -17.65 10.33
CA ARG A 135 -24.33 -16.24 10.41
C ARG A 135 -23.93 -15.57 11.73
N GLU A 136 -24.05 -16.26 12.86
CA GLU A 136 -23.61 -15.73 14.15
C GLU A 136 -22.09 -15.52 14.22
N TYR A 137 -21.34 -16.43 13.61
CA TYR A 137 -19.89 -16.31 13.49
C TYR A 137 -19.51 -15.09 12.62
N VAL A 138 -20.10 -14.95 11.44
CA VAL A 138 -19.83 -13.80 10.55
C VAL A 138 -20.34 -12.47 11.13
N LYS A 139 -21.36 -12.47 11.99
CA LYS A 139 -21.74 -11.25 12.73
C LYS A 139 -20.64 -10.75 13.66
N LYS A 140 -19.78 -11.64 14.17
CA LYS A 140 -18.62 -11.27 14.99
C LYS A 140 -17.43 -10.87 14.11
N TYR A 141 -17.35 -11.41 12.90
CA TYR A 141 -16.27 -11.19 11.93
C TYR A 141 -16.84 -11.00 10.51
N SER A 142 -17.17 -9.76 10.13
CA SER A 142 -17.92 -9.43 8.89
C SER A 142 -17.12 -9.60 7.58
N VAL A 143 -15.93 -10.14 7.67
CA VAL A 143 -14.91 -10.25 6.62
C VAL A 143 -15.16 -11.39 5.62
N TYR A 144 -16.07 -12.32 5.94
CA TYR A 144 -16.34 -13.50 5.12
C TYR A 144 -17.47 -13.26 4.12
N SER A 145 -17.25 -13.63 2.86
CA SER A 145 -18.28 -13.62 1.81
C SER A 145 -19.13 -14.88 1.89
N ASN A 146 -18.49 -16.02 2.16
CA ASN A 146 -19.13 -17.31 2.28
C ASN A 146 -18.36 -18.22 3.25
N ILE A 147 -19.05 -19.22 3.80
CA ILE A 147 -18.49 -20.35 4.54
C ILE A 147 -19.10 -21.58 3.91
N ILE A 148 -18.27 -22.46 3.35
CA ILE A 148 -18.71 -23.61 2.57
C ILE A 148 -18.20 -24.88 3.27
N LEU A 149 -19.12 -25.77 3.62
CA LEU A 149 -18.85 -27.09 4.16
C LEU A 149 -19.07 -28.13 3.07
N LEU A 150 -18.00 -28.85 2.76
CA LEU A 150 -17.95 -29.88 1.72
C LEU A 150 -17.81 -31.26 2.35
N ASP A 151 -18.35 -32.28 1.71
CA ASP A 151 -17.96 -33.65 1.99
C ASP A 151 -16.59 -33.99 1.38
N THR A 152 -16.11 -35.22 1.61
CA THR A 152 -14.81 -35.68 1.10
C THR A 152 -14.75 -35.84 -0.42
N GLN A 153 -15.89 -35.74 -1.12
CA GLN A 153 -15.98 -35.81 -2.58
C GLN A 153 -16.20 -34.44 -3.22
N GLY A 154 -16.22 -33.35 -2.43
CA GLY A 154 -16.42 -31.99 -2.91
C GLY A 154 -17.88 -31.58 -3.07
N ARG A 155 -18.86 -32.38 -2.61
CA ARG A 155 -20.27 -31.96 -2.62
C ARG A 155 -20.51 -30.93 -1.52
N VAL A 156 -21.22 -29.85 -1.85
CA VAL A 156 -21.58 -28.79 -0.90
C VAL A 156 -22.73 -29.28 -0.04
N LEU A 157 -22.47 -29.38 1.27
CA LEU A 157 -23.47 -29.81 2.26
C LEU A 157 -24.17 -28.60 2.87
N VAL A 158 -23.40 -27.60 3.28
CA VAL A 158 -23.91 -26.36 3.88
C VAL A 158 -23.07 -25.21 3.36
N GLN A 159 -23.73 -24.13 2.96
CA GLN A 159 -23.07 -22.85 2.71
C GLN A 159 -23.81 -21.69 3.36
N LEU A 160 -23.05 -20.64 3.68
CA LEU A 160 -23.57 -19.40 4.26
C LEU A 160 -24.31 -18.55 3.23
N ASP A 161 -23.72 -18.33 2.06
CA ASP A 161 -24.33 -17.58 0.98
C ASP A 161 -25.28 -18.48 0.18
N GLU A 162 -26.57 -18.27 0.38
CA GLU A 162 -27.64 -19.06 -0.25
C GLU A 162 -27.83 -18.70 -1.74
N HIS A 163 -27.20 -17.62 -2.24
CA HIS A 163 -27.26 -17.23 -3.65
C HIS A 163 -26.11 -17.82 -4.48
N ASN A 164 -25.05 -18.34 -3.84
CA ASN A 164 -23.93 -18.95 -4.52
C ASN A 164 -24.37 -20.28 -5.18
N PRO A 165 -24.29 -20.43 -6.51
CA PRO A 165 -24.89 -21.57 -7.22
C PRO A 165 -24.10 -22.89 -7.08
N VAL A 166 -22.95 -22.89 -6.39
CA VAL A 166 -22.10 -24.07 -6.27
C VAL A 166 -22.79 -25.20 -5.49
N ALA A 167 -22.86 -26.38 -6.09
CA ALA A 167 -23.36 -27.60 -5.46
C ALA A 167 -22.27 -28.68 -5.32
N HIS A 168 -21.21 -28.58 -6.11
CA HIS A 168 -20.06 -29.47 -6.12
C HIS A 168 -18.84 -28.69 -6.60
N SER A 169 -17.68 -29.01 -6.04
CA SER A 169 -16.39 -28.44 -6.42
C SER A 169 -15.42 -29.54 -6.82
N ALA A 170 -14.68 -29.31 -7.89
CA ALA A 170 -13.59 -30.14 -8.37
C ALA A 170 -12.22 -29.44 -8.24
N ASP A 171 -12.15 -28.32 -7.50
CA ASP A 171 -10.91 -27.58 -7.29
C ASP A 171 -9.85 -28.45 -6.59
N GLU A 172 -8.60 -28.33 -7.02
CA GLU A 172 -7.46 -29.02 -6.43
C GLU A 172 -7.32 -28.70 -4.92
N LEU A 173 -7.84 -27.56 -4.47
CA LEU A 173 -7.92 -27.14 -3.07
C LEU A 173 -8.48 -28.24 -2.15
N ILE A 174 -9.45 -29.02 -2.62
CA ILE A 174 -10.05 -30.12 -1.85
C ILE A 174 -8.99 -31.18 -1.55
N ASN A 175 -8.26 -31.62 -2.57
CA ASN A 175 -7.20 -32.61 -2.42
C ASN A 175 -6.00 -32.06 -1.62
N GLU A 176 -5.66 -30.79 -1.81
CA GLU A 176 -4.64 -30.07 -1.04
C GLU A 176 -5.03 -30.05 0.45
N ALA A 177 -6.25 -29.63 0.79
CA ALA A 177 -6.74 -29.55 2.16
C ALA A 177 -6.89 -30.92 2.83
N PHE A 178 -7.21 -31.95 2.05
CA PHE A 178 -7.26 -33.33 2.54
C PHE A 178 -5.86 -33.87 2.90
N SER A 179 -4.88 -33.67 2.00
CA SER A 179 -3.53 -34.24 2.10
C SER A 179 -2.55 -33.39 2.92
N THR A 180 -2.86 -32.13 3.19
CA THR A 180 -1.97 -31.22 3.90
C THR A 180 -1.58 -31.74 5.29
N SER A 181 -0.30 -31.58 5.61
CA SER A 181 0.25 -31.74 6.97
C SER A 181 0.33 -30.41 7.72
N GLN A 182 0.02 -29.30 7.05
CA GLN A 182 -0.03 -27.96 7.65
C GLN A 182 -1.37 -27.74 8.37
N ALA A 183 -1.48 -26.66 9.12
CA ALA A 183 -2.70 -26.33 9.87
C ALA A 183 -3.87 -25.84 8.98
N TYR A 184 -3.60 -25.51 7.71
CA TYR A 184 -4.58 -25.05 6.73
C TYR A 184 -3.96 -25.07 5.32
N VAL A 185 -4.80 -24.84 4.31
CA VAL A 185 -4.40 -24.47 2.95
C VAL A 185 -4.96 -23.07 2.66
N GLU A 186 -4.15 -22.22 2.05
CA GLU A 186 -4.50 -20.84 1.69
C GLU A 186 -4.26 -20.66 0.19
N ILE A 187 -5.28 -20.19 -0.53
CA ILE A 187 -5.18 -19.89 -1.95
C ILE A 187 -5.69 -18.49 -2.28
N TYR A 188 -5.11 -17.90 -3.32
CA TYR A 188 -5.63 -16.70 -3.98
C TYR A 188 -5.61 -16.89 -5.50
N ARG A 189 -6.67 -17.53 -6.02
CA ARG A 189 -6.81 -17.88 -7.46
C ARG A 189 -8.28 -18.00 -7.84
N LYS A 190 -8.56 -18.18 -9.14
CA LYS A 190 -9.90 -18.56 -9.61
C LYS A 190 -10.25 -19.93 -9.03
N THR A 191 -11.47 -20.10 -8.54
CA THR A 191 -11.99 -21.36 -7.99
C THR A 191 -13.45 -21.52 -8.39
N ASP A 192 -13.91 -22.75 -8.51
CA ASP A 192 -15.33 -23.06 -8.78
C ASP A 192 -16.22 -22.92 -7.54
N LEU A 193 -15.63 -22.81 -6.34
CA LEU A 193 -16.35 -22.52 -5.09
C LEU A 193 -17.03 -21.14 -5.11
N LEU A 194 -16.51 -20.22 -5.92
CA LEU A 194 -16.99 -18.84 -6.09
C LEU A 194 -16.96 -18.49 -7.58
N PRO A 195 -17.90 -19.04 -8.38
CA PRO A 195 -17.84 -18.97 -9.84
C PRO A 195 -17.92 -17.54 -10.38
N ASP A 196 -18.57 -16.64 -9.65
CA ASP A 196 -18.78 -15.25 -10.04
C ASP A 196 -17.57 -14.33 -9.75
N GLN A 197 -16.51 -14.83 -9.09
CA GLN A 197 -15.32 -14.06 -8.75
C GLN A 197 -14.11 -14.47 -9.60
N ASP A 198 -13.35 -13.51 -10.13
CA ASP A 198 -12.15 -13.82 -10.94
C ASP A 198 -11.01 -14.43 -10.12
N LYS A 199 -10.80 -13.92 -8.90
CA LYS A 199 -9.88 -14.50 -7.93
C LYS A 199 -10.53 -14.45 -6.56
N SER A 200 -10.35 -15.51 -5.79
CA SER A 200 -10.89 -15.60 -4.44
C SER A 200 -9.80 -15.99 -3.47
N LEU A 201 -9.79 -15.33 -2.32
CA LEU A 201 -8.99 -15.72 -1.17
C LEU A 201 -9.79 -16.75 -0.37
N VAL A 202 -9.28 -17.98 -0.31
CA VAL A 202 -9.95 -19.08 0.38
C VAL A 202 -8.98 -19.77 1.33
N TYR A 203 -9.41 -19.92 2.58
CA TYR A 203 -8.76 -20.79 3.55
C TYR A 203 -9.55 -22.08 3.64
N ALA A 204 -8.89 -23.22 3.47
CA ALA A 204 -9.52 -24.52 3.56
C ALA A 204 -8.78 -25.42 4.56
N TYR A 205 -9.54 -26.20 5.31
CA TYR A 205 -8.97 -27.25 6.15
C TYR A 205 -9.91 -28.42 6.33
N LYS A 206 -9.32 -29.60 6.52
CA LYS A 206 -10.04 -30.84 6.77
C LYS A 206 -10.68 -30.83 8.15
N VAL A 207 -11.95 -31.21 8.21
CA VAL A 207 -12.66 -31.45 9.48
C VAL A 207 -12.49 -32.93 9.82
N THR A 208 -12.00 -33.22 11.03
CA THR A 208 -11.75 -34.60 11.47
C THR A 208 -12.68 -35.03 12.59
N SER A 209 -12.85 -36.34 12.75
CA SER A 209 -13.49 -36.94 13.92
C SER A 209 -12.84 -36.47 15.22
N PRO A 210 -13.53 -36.54 16.39
CA PRO A 210 -12.96 -36.10 17.67
C PRO A 210 -11.63 -36.79 18.06
N ASP A 211 -11.40 -38.01 17.57
CA ASP A 211 -10.14 -38.75 17.75
C ASP A 211 -9.06 -38.42 16.70
N ASN A 212 -9.35 -37.47 15.80
CA ASN A 212 -8.52 -36.99 14.69
C ASN A 212 -8.06 -38.08 13.71
N LYS A 213 -8.75 -39.23 13.64
CA LYS A 213 -8.36 -40.34 12.77
C LYS A 213 -9.00 -40.30 11.40
N ASN A 214 -10.25 -39.83 11.31
CA ASN A 214 -11.02 -39.84 10.08
C ASN A 214 -11.31 -38.42 9.64
N VAL A 215 -11.04 -38.12 8.36
CA VAL A 215 -11.50 -36.88 7.74
C VAL A 215 -12.97 -37.03 7.38
N LEU A 216 -13.80 -36.13 7.88
CA LEU A 216 -15.25 -36.14 7.69
C LEU A 216 -15.68 -35.26 6.51
N GLY A 217 -14.91 -34.22 6.22
CA GLY A 217 -15.21 -33.24 5.17
C GLY A 217 -14.18 -32.12 5.15
N ILE A 218 -14.47 -31.05 4.40
CA ILE A 218 -13.60 -29.88 4.26
C ILE A 218 -14.41 -28.63 4.53
N LEU A 219 -13.86 -27.76 5.37
CA LEU A 219 -14.41 -26.43 5.61
C LEU A 219 -13.61 -25.42 4.79
N CYS A 220 -14.32 -24.54 4.08
CA CYS A 220 -13.74 -23.44 3.32
C CYS A 220 -14.27 -22.10 3.84
N LEU A 221 -13.38 -21.18 4.17
CA LEU A 221 -13.69 -19.79 4.51
C LEU A 221 -13.34 -18.89 3.33
N CYS A 222 -14.35 -18.25 2.76
CA CYS A 222 -14.23 -17.39 1.59
C CYS A 222 -14.19 -15.93 2.01
N PHE A 223 -13.16 -15.20 1.55
CA PHE A 223 -12.86 -13.86 2.03
C PHE A 223 -13.39 -12.72 1.14
N ARG A 224 -13.90 -11.64 1.75
CA ARG A 224 -14.22 -10.38 1.08
C ARG A 224 -12.98 -9.50 0.92
N PHE A 225 -11.97 -10.01 0.23
CA PHE A 225 -10.68 -9.31 0.09
C PHE A 225 -10.86 -7.88 -0.44
N GLU A 226 -11.70 -7.68 -1.45
CA GLU A 226 -11.94 -6.37 -2.06
C GLU A 226 -12.54 -5.35 -1.07
N ASN A 227 -13.55 -5.75 -0.28
CA ASN A 227 -14.18 -4.85 0.71
C ASN A 227 -13.22 -4.45 1.83
N GLU A 228 -12.40 -5.40 2.30
CA GLU A 228 -11.38 -5.09 3.32
C GLU A 228 -10.37 -4.07 2.79
N MET A 229 -9.94 -4.23 1.53
CA MET A 229 -9.02 -3.29 0.90
C MET A 229 -9.64 -1.90 0.70
N GLU A 230 -10.93 -1.82 0.34
CA GLU A 230 -11.65 -0.55 0.23
C GLU A 230 -11.63 0.22 1.56
N GLY A 231 -11.88 -0.47 2.69
CA GLY A 231 -11.79 0.12 4.02
C GLY A 231 -10.38 0.62 4.35
N VAL A 232 -9.35 -0.22 4.11
CA VAL A 232 -7.94 0.15 4.33
C VAL A 232 -7.55 1.38 3.52
N PHE A 233 -7.93 1.45 2.25
CA PHE A 233 -7.60 2.58 1.40
C PHE A 233 -8.32 3.85 1.80
N LYS A 234 -9.60 3.76 2.18
CA LYS A 234 -10.39 4.91 2.63
C LYS A 234 -9.80 5.60 3.86
N ASP A 235 -9.26 4.83 4.79
CA ASP A 235 -8.66 5.38 6.02
C ASP A 235 -7.23 5.91 5.81
N LEU A 236 -6.53 5.40 4.78
CA LEU A 236 -5.11 5.69 4.55
C LEU A 236 -4.84 6.76 3.49
N ILE A 237 -5.71 6.85 2.48
CA ILE A 237 -5.61 7.77 1.36
C ILE A 237 -6.75 8.79 1.49
N ALA A 238 -6.40 10.04 1.77
CA ALA A 238 -7.39 11.10 1.87
C ALA A 238 -8.04 11.39 0.50
N GLU A 239 -9.28 11.87 0.47
CA GLU A 239 -10.02 12.12 -0.78
C GLU A 239 -9.31 13.05 -1.77
N ASN A 240 -8.49 13.99 -1.28
CA ASN A 240 -7.72 14.93 -2.10
C ASN A 240 -6.23 14.54 -2.24
N ASP A 241 -5.83 13.36 -1.75
CA ASP A 241 -4.46 12.86 -1.88
C ASP A 241 -4.24 12.31 -3.30
N TRP A 242 -3.21 12.79 -3.97
CA TRP A 242 -2.84 12.30 -5.32
C TRP A 242 -2.13 10.94 -5.28
N ALA A 243 -1.76 10.45 -4.10
CA ALA A 243 -1.16 9.14 -3.94
C ALA A 243 -2.19 8.03 -4.16
N VAL A 244 -1.79 7.02 -4.93
CA VAL A 244 -2.54 5.78 -5.12
C VAL A 244 -1.88 4.69 -4.28
N GLY A 245 -2.61 4.20 -3.28
CA GLY A 245 -2.29 2.99 -2.53
C GLY A 245 -2.70 1.74 -3.29
N ILE A 246 -1.82 0.75 -3.34
CA ILE A 246 -1.93 -0.46 -4.14
C ILE A 246 -1.42 -1.67 -3.34
N MET A 247 -2.07 -2.80 -3.51
CA MET A 247 -1.58 -4.11 -3.07
C MET A 247 -1.16 -4.91 -4.29
N LEU A 248 0.04 -5.49 -4.26
CA LEU A 248 0.63 -6.29 -5.33
C LEU A 248 0.76 -7.74 -4.90
N ASP A 249 0.60 -8.67 -5.85
CA ASP A 249 1.05 -10.05 -5.67
C ASP A 249 2.57 -10.19 -5.81
N LYS A 250 3.08 -11.40 -5.56
CA LYS A 250 4.52 -11.74 -5.66
C LYS A 250 5.14 -11.48 -7.04
N ASP A 251 4.31 -11.37 -8.09
CA ASP A 251 4.74 -11.15 -9.48
C ASP A 251 4.59 -9.66 -9.90
N ALA A 252 4.38 -8.78 -8.91
CA ALA A 252 4.15 -7.35 -9.05
C ALA A 252 2.89 -6.99 -9.85
N ARG A 253 1.84 -7.83 -9.76
CA ARG A 253 0.53 -7.52 -10.36
C ARG A 253 -0.41 -6.94 -9.32
N VAL A 254 -1.18 -5.94 -9.75
CA VAL A 254 -2.18 -5.27 -8.92
C VAL A 254 -3.28 -6.26 -8.53
N ILE A 255 -3.44 -6.49 -7.23
CA ILE A 255 -4.54 -7.29 -6.67
C ILE A 255 -5.56 -6.43 -5.94
N ALA A 256 -5.19 -5.23 -5.50
CA ALA A 256 -6.11 -4.21 -5.03
C ALA A 256 -5.52 -2.81 -5.27
N THR A 257 -6.38 -1.82 -5.41
CA THR A 257 -6.01 -0.43 -5.70
C THR A 257 -7.04 0.53 -5.10
N SER A 258 -6.56 1.67 -4.63
CA SER A 258 -7.41 2.79 -4.18
C SER A 258 -8.06 3.55 -5.33
N ASP A 259 -7.51 3.45 -6.54
CA ASP A 259 -8.06 4.06 -7.76
C ASP A 259 -7.93 3.10 -8.94
N GLN A 260 -9.04 2.45 -9.30
CA GLN A 260 -9.11 1.50 -10.41
C GLN A 260 -9.06 2.17 -11.79
N TYR A 261 -9.43 3.45 -11.89
CA TYR A 261 -9.38 4.20 -13.15
C TYR A 261 -7.94 4.58 -13.50
N GLN A 262 -7.16 4.95 -12.49
CA GLN A 262 -5.75 5.26 -12.67
C GLN A 262 -4.89 4.00 -12.78
N VAL A 263 -5.15 2.99 -11.94
CA VAL A 263 -4.37 1.75 -11.91
C VAL A 263 -5.30 0.53 -11.87
N PRO A 264 -5.54 -0.16 -13.00
CA PRO A 264 -6.48 -1.27 -13.05
C PRO A 264 -5.93 -2.54 -12.41
N LEU A 265 -6.85 -3.39 -11.92
CA LEU A 265 -6.53 -4.72 -11.40
C LEU A 265 -5.83 -5.59 -12.46
N GLY A 266 -4.87 -6.40 -12.03
CA GLY A 266 -4.08 -7.30 -12.88
C GLY A 266 -2.94 -6.65 -13.66
N ALA A 267 -2.87 -5.31 -13.69
CA ALA A 267 -1.76 -4.58 -14.28
C ALA A 267 -0.44 -4.96 -13.60
N LYS A 268 0.64 -5.08 -14.39
CA LYS A 268 1.98 -5.31 -13.84
C LYS A 268 2.68 -3.97 -13.66
N LEU A 269 3.18 -3.72 -12.46
CA LEU A 269 3.90 -2.49 -12.12
C LEU A 269 5.40 -2.75 -11.97
N GLU A 270 6.19 -1.71 -12.19
CA GLU A 270 7.58 -1.69 -11.74
C GLU A 270 7.62 -1.44 -10.24
N ILE A 271 8.48 -2.19 -9.53
CA ILE A 271 8.65 -2.07 -8.08
C ILE A 271 9.98 -1.41 -7.74
N THR A 272 10.03 -0.79 -6.58
CA THR A 272 11.26 -0.40 -5.89
C THR A 272 11.97 -1.66 -5.40
N GLU A 273 13.25 -1.83 -5.73
CA GLU A 273 14.03 -3.01 -5.33
C GLU A 273 14.50 -2.93 -3.87
N ASP A 274 14.89 -4.06 -3.29
CA ASP A 274 15.47 -4.11 -1.95
C ASP A 274 16.74 -3.25 -1.87
N GLY A 275 16.73 -2.27 -0.96
CA GLY A 275 17.83 -1.30 -0.80
C GLY A 275 17.61 0.03 -1.52
N GLU A 276 16.56 0.16 -2.34
CA GLU A 276 16.11 1.44 -2.88
C GLU A 276 15.02 2.05 -1.97
N ASP A 277 15.14 3.33 -1.63
CA ASP A 277 14.12 4.03 -0.83
C ASP A 277 12.88 4.37 -1.66
N TRP A 278 13.07 4.63 -2.95
CA TRP A 278 12.06 5.01 -3.92
C TRP A 278 12.56 4.77 -5.34
N LYS A 279 11.64 4.76 -6.31
CA LYS A 279 11.95 4.66 -7.74
C LYS A 279 11.04 5.58 -8.55
N MET A 280 11.56 6.14 -9.63
CA MET A 280 10.73 6.82 -10.62
C MET A 280 10.33 5.80 -11.68
N THR A 281 9.03 5.58 -11.84
CA THR A 281 8.49 4.59 -12.80
C THR A 281 7.53 5.26 -13.75
N ARG A 282 7.26 4.59 -14.88
CA ARG A 282 6.27 5.06 -15.86
C ARG A 282 5.13 4.06 -15.94
N PHE A 283 3.91 4.56 -15.79
CA PHE A 283 2.70 3.76 -15.95
C PHE A 283 1.64 4.54 -16.71
N ALA A 284 0.93 3.87 -17.64
CA ALA A 284 -0.12 4.48 -18.46
C ALA A 284 0.24 5.85 -19.09
N GLY A 285 1.51 6.02 -19.48
CA GLY A 285 1.99 7.25 -20.09
C GLY A 285 2.40 8.37 -19.12
N ARG A 286 2.26 8.20 -17.79
CA ARG A 286 2.60 9.19 -16.76
C ARG A 286 3.82 8.81 -15.91
N GLU A 287 4.46 9.87 -15.43
CA GLU A 287 5.52 9.96 -14.41
C GLU A 287 5.07 9.60 -12.99
N TYR A 288 5.66 8.61 -12.33
CA TYR A 288 5.35 8.35 -10.93
C TYR A 288 6.60 8.29 -10.05
N LEU A 289 6.49 8.85 -8.85
CA LEU A 289 7.36 8.52 -7.72
C LEU A 289 6.71 7.36 -6.97
N THR A 290 7.44 6.25 -6.81
CA THR A 290 6.88 5.00 -6.28
C THR A 290 7.73 4.42 -5.16
N VAL A 291 7.06 3.79 -4.21
CA VAL A 291 7.66 3.01 -3.13
C VAL A 291 6.95 1.66 -3.02
N THR A 292 7.71 0.58 -2.99
CA THR A 292 7.23 -0.78 -2.68
C THR A 292 7.78 -1.21 -1.31
N LYS A 293 6.95 -1.87 -0.50
CA LYS A 293 7.35 -2.46 0.78
C LYS A 293 6.85 -3.90 0.92
N HIS A 294 7.74 -4.75 1.38
CA HIS A 294 7.42 -6.08 1.87
C HIS A 294 6.92 -6.01 3.31
N THR A 295 6.11 -6.99 3.71
CA THR A 295 5.75 -7.12 5.12
C THR A 295 6.97 -7.48 5.96
N LYS A 296 6.96 -7.03 7.23
CA LYS A 296 7.89 -7.53 8.25
C LYS A 296 7.40 -8.84 8.90
N GLY A 297 6.26 -9.33 8.43
CA GLY A 297 5.53 -10.44 9.00
C GLY A 297 4.74 -10.05 10.25
N TYR A 298 3.78 -10.89 10.61
CA TYR A 298 3.01 -10.76 11.84
C TYR A 298 3.01 -12.11 12.57
N GLN A 299 3.55 -12.14 13.79
CA GLN A 299 3.72 -13.37 14.59
C GLN A 299 4.41 -14.53 13.83
N GLY A 300 5.36 -14.20 12.95
CA GLY A 300 6.10 -15.18 12.14
C GLY A 300 5.43 -15.58 10.82
N TYR A 301 4.21 -15.10 10.55
CA TYR A 301 3.52 -15.28 9.28
C TYR A 301 3.91 -14.16 8.29
N MET A 302 4.40 -14.55 7.11
CA MET A 302 4.88 -13.65 6.04
C MET A 302 3.85 -13.47 4.91
N GLY A 303 2.76 -14.22 4.93
CA GLY A 303 1.75 -14.22 3.88
C GLY A 303 2.21 -14.75 2.51
N PRO A 304 1.38 -14.52 1.48
CA PRO A 304 1.57 -15.11 0.15
C PRO A 304 2.70 -14.48 -0.69
N GLY A 305 3.55 -13.64 -0.08
CA GLY A 305 4.54 -12.83 -0.79
C GLY A 305 3.97 -11.56 -1.41
N TRP A 306 2.83 -11.08 -0.90
CA TRP A 306 2.25 -9.81 -1.33
C TRP A 306 3.07 -8.61 -0.86
N MET A 307 2.93 -7.50 -1.60
CA MET A 307 3.67 -6.27 -1.35
C MET A 307 2.71 -5.08 -1.30
N GLY A 308 2.97 -4.16 -0.38
CA GLY A 308 2.33 -2.87 -0.37
C GLY A 308 3.05 -1.94 -1.33
N HIS A 309 2.31 -1.17 -2.11
CA HIS A 309 2.85 -0.23 -3.07
C HIS A 309 2.12 1.10 -2.98
N ALA A 310 2.86 2.19 -3.07
CA ALA A 310 2.30 3.52 -3.11
C ALA A 310 2.99 4.32 -4.20
N MET A 311 2.20 5.03 -5.00
CA MET A 311 2.70 5.84 -6.10
C MET A 311 1.97 7.17 -6.18
N VAL A 312 2.69 8.25 -6.50
CA VAL A 312 2.10 9.58 -6.72
C VAL A 312 2.57 10.11 -8.07
N PRO A 313 1.68 10.70 -8.89
CA PRO A 313 2.10 11.37 -10.11
C PRO A 313 3.16 12.42 -9.81
N LEU A 314 4.26 12.44 -10.55
CA LEU A 314 5.40 13.30 -10.26
C LEU A 314 5.02 14.79 -10.22
N GLU A 315 4.05 15.20 -11.05
CA GLU A 315 3.51 16.56 -11.11
C GLU A 315 2.74 17.01 -9.85
N HIS A 316 2.31 16.06 -9.01
CA HIS A 316 1.63 16.31 -7.74
C HIS A 316 2.44 15.91 -6.51
N ALA A 317 3.61 15.28 -6.70
CA ALA A 317 4.41 14.69 -5.63
C ALA A 317 4.94 15.69 -4.59
N PHE A 318 5.03 16.98 -4.94
CA PHE A 318 5.78 17.97 -4.16
C PHE A 318 4.98 19.24 -3.80
N GLY A 319 3.74 19.38 -4.28
CA GLY A 319 2.96 20.61 -4.15
C GLY A 319 2.68 21.00 -2.70
N ASP A 320 2.08 20.10 -1.94
CA ASP A 320 1.62 20.35 -0.56
C ASP A 320 2.79 20.57 0.41
N CYS A 321 3.90 19.88 0.16
CA CYS A 321 5.07 19.87 1.02
C CYS A 321 5.75 21.25 1.07
N ILE A 322 5.83 21.93 -0.08
CA ILE A 322 6.48 23.24 -0.19
C ILE A 322 5.64 24.30 0.52
N GLU A 323 4.32 24.28 0.40
CA GLU A 323 3.44 25.25 1.09
C GLU A 323 3.52 25.11 2.61
N GLU A 324 3.54 23.88 3.14
CA GLU A 324 3.73 23.63 4.57
C GLU A 324 5.10 24.09 5.07
N LEU A 325 6.17 23.80 4.32
CA LEU A 325 7.53 24.22 4.67
C LEU A 325 7.63 25.74 4.76
N ILE A 326 7.02 26.49 3.83
CA ILE A 326 7.00 27.95 3.83
C ILE A 326 6.21 28.49 5.02
N ASN A 327 5.01 27.94 5.27
CA ASN A 327 4.16 28.36 6.38
C ASN A 327 4.78 28.04 7.75
N GLY A 328 5.67 27.04 7.81
CA GLY A 328 6.44 26.69 9.01
C GLY A 328 7.63 27.61 9.30
N ILE A 329 8.07 28.46 8.36
CA ILE A 329 9.17 29.40 8.59
C ILE A 329 8.69 30.52 9.50
N ASN A 330 9.29 30.66 10.68
CA ASN A 330 8.96 31.73 11.62
C ASN A 330 9.18 33.12 10.96
N PRO A 331 8.14 33.96 10.83
CA PRO A 331 8.24 35.28 10.21
C PRO A 331 9.25 36.21 10.91
N GLY A 332 9.43 36.03 12.23
CA GLY A 332 10.41 36.74 13.04
C GLY A 332 11.85 36.31 12.78
N MET A 333 12.08 35.08 12.31
CA MET A 333 13.40 34.58 11.92
C MET A 333 13.76 35.03 10.51
N LEU A 334 12.81 34.95 9.57
CA LEU A 334 12.97 35.44 8.20
C LEU A 334 13.26 36.95 8.17
N SER A 335 12.51 37.73 8.96
CA SER A 335 12.74 39.18 9.08
C SER A 335 14.07 39.53 9.76
N LYS A 336 14.60 38.70 10.65
CA LYS A 336 15.93 38.89 11.24
C LYS A 336 17.07 38.61 10.26
N VAL A 337 16.95 37.56 9.45
CA VAL A 337 17.93 37.23 8.39
C VAL A 337 17.93 38.31 7.32
N MET A 338 16.76 38.77 6.87
CA MET A 338 16.62 39.82 5.86
C MET A 338 17.04 41.22 6.35
N ARG A 339 17.09 41.45 7.67
CA ARG A 339 17.45 42.75 8.26
C ARG A 339 18.88 42.83 8.79
N SER A 340 19.67 41.75 8.76
CA SER A 340 21.02 41.77 9.32
C SER A 340 22.06 42.06 8.22
N PRO A 341 22.63 43.28 8.16
CA PRO A 341 23.72 43.59 7.22
C PRO A 341 25.03 42.90 7.63
N LEU A 342 25.09 42.39 8.87
CA LEU A 342 26.27 41.84 9.53
C LEU A 342 26.45 40.33 9.35
N LEU A 343 25.50 39.62 8.74
CA LEU A 343 25.69 38.21 8.37
C LEU A 343 26.63 38.03 7.16
N PHE A 344 26.94 39.12 6.45
CA PHE A 344 27.77 39.12 5.24
C PHE A 344 29.12 39.84 5.41
N SER A 345 29.51 40.16 6.65
CA SER A 345 30.84 40.69 6.95
C SER A 345 31.54 39.81 7.99
N GLN A 346 32.29 38.81 7.52
CA GLN A 346 33.39 38.26 8.33
C GLN A 346 34.66 38.22 7.50
N SER A 347 35.30 39.39 7.38
CA SER A 347 36.73 39.57 7.65
C SER A 347 37.06 41.06 7.52
N LEU A 348 37.46 41.64 8.65
CA LEU A 348 38.29 42.84 8.73
C LEU A 348 39.54 42.42 9.50
#